data_AF-A0A1Y5DFM5-F1
#
_entry.id   AF-A0A1Y5DFM5-F1
#
_cell.length_a   1.000
_cell.length_b   1.000
_cell.length_c   1.000
_cell.angle_alpha   90.00
_cell.angle_beta   90.00
_cell.angle_gamma   90.00
#
_symmetry.space_group_name_H-M   'P 1'
#
loop_
_entity.id
_entity.type
_entity.pdbx_description
1 polymer ?
#
loop_
_entity_poly.entity_id
_entity_poly.type
_entity_poly.pdbx_seq_one_letter_code
_entity_poly.pdbx_strand_id
1 'polypeptide(L)'
;MVLTRKKPRDFVYIDELREADNNWPNYFLANKVWVFFDSYKAQLAGDLPYSRIVVSCDNETGWTLHKDWSELAQLELIIEQIKTPISQAQLVKLGFVKWFGWYE
;
A
#
# COMPACT_ATOMS: atom_id res chain seq x y z
N MET A 1 38.36 -8.07 2.40
CA MET A 1 37.41 -7.51 1.40
C MET A 1 36.02 -8.02 1.80
N VAL A 2 35.19 -7.17 2.41
CA VAL A 2 33.86 -7.61 2.87
C VAL A 2 32.94 -7.62 1.66
N LEU A 3 32.46 -8.81 1.28
CA LEU A 3 31.45 -8.95 0.23
C LEU A 3 30.13 -8.42 0.78
N THR A 4 29.80 -7.16 0.44
CA THR A 4 28.47 -6.60 0.69
C THR A 4 27.45 -7.37 -0.13
N ARG A 5 26.68 -8.23 0.53
CA ARG A 5 25.54 -8.92 -0.11
C ARG A 5 24.56 -7.87 -0.63
N LYS A 6 24.13 -7.99 -1.89
CA LYS A 6 23.01 -7.21 -2.42
C LYS A 6 21.80 -7.48 -1.54
N LYS A 7 21.24 -6.45 -0.91
CA LYS A 7 19.97 -6.56 -0.17
C LYS A 7 18.81 -6.66 -1.17
N PRO A 8 17.67 -7.27 -0.80
CA PRO A 8 16.46 -7.26 -1.62
C PRO A 8 16.13 -5.82 -2.03
N ARG A 9 15.66 -5.65 -3.27
CA ARG A 9 15.32 -4.34 -3.84
C ARG A 9 13.87 -3.97 -3.52
N ASP A 10 13.01 -4.97 -3.60
CA ASP A 10 11.61 -4.92 -3.25
C ASP A 10 11.40 -5.57 -1.88
N PHE A 11 10.57 -4.93 -1.07
CA PHE A 11 10.09 -5.48 0.19
C PHE A 11 8.57 -5.37 0.19
N VAL A 12 7.91 -6.47 0.50
CA VAL A 12 6.48 -6.51 0.81
C VAL A 12 6.36 -6.67 2.32
N TYR A 13 5.76 -5.68 2.97
CA TYR A 13 5.55 -5.65 4.42
C TYR A 13 4.18 -6.22 4.78
N ILE A 14 3.18 -5.97 3.95
CA ILE A 14 1.80 -6.44 4.13
C ILE A 14 1.26 -6.88 2.79
N ASP A 15 0.62 -8.05 2.80
CA ASP A 15 -0.14 -8.61 1.68
C ASP A 15 -1.26 -9.48 2.30
N GLU A 16 -2.39 -8.87 2.62
CA GLU A 16 -3.48 -9.59 3.29
C GLU A 16 -4.86 -8.95 3.06
N LEU A 17 -5.90 -9.76 3.29
CA LEU A 17 -7.29 -9.30 3.30
C LEU A 17 -7.69 -8.84 4.70
N ARG A 18 -8.22 -7.62 4.82
CA ARG A 18 -8.73 -7.04 6.09
C ARG A 18 -10.22 -6.72 5.98
N GLU A 19 -10.93 -6.82 7.11
CA GLU A 19 -12.36 -6.48 7.18
C GLU A 19 -12.58 -5.01 6.77
N ALA A 20 -13.62 -4.77 5.99
CA ALA A 20 -14.02 -3.47 5.51
C ALA A 20 -15.39 -3.07 6.07
N ASP A 21 -15.67 -1.77 6.13
CA ASP A 21 -17.01 -1.29 6.49
C ASP A 21 -18.00 -1.50 5.33
N ASN A 22 -19.29 -1.26 5.55
CA ASN A 22 -20.32 -1.53 4.53
C ASN A 22 -20.37 -0.46 3.41
N ASN A 23 -19.44 0.48 3.36
CA ASN A 23 -19.48 1.63 2.46
C ASN A 23 -18.53 1.51 1.26
N TRP A 24 -17.96 0.33 1.00
CA TRP A 24 -17.14 0.10 -0.19
C TRP A 24 -17.97 -0.26 -1.42
N PRO A 25 -17.50 0.12 -2.63
CA PRO A 25 -18.21 -0.17 -3.87
C PRO A 25 -18.19 -1.66 -4.25
N ASN A 26 -17.16 -2.39 -3.83
CA ASN A 26 -17.03 -3.84 -4.01
C ASN A 26 -16.14 -4.43 -2.90
N TYR A 27 -16.16 -5.75 -2.72
CA TYR A 27 -15.43 -6.48 -1.70
C TYR A 27 -14.85 -7.77 -2.26
N PHE A 28 -13.74 -8.19 -1.67
CA PHE A 28 -13.37 -9.60 -1.67
C PHE A 28 -14.29 -10.41 -0.75
N LEU A 29 -14.12 -11.73 -0.76
CA LEU A 29 -14.91 -12.65 0.05
C LEU A 29 -14.96 -12.21 1.53
N ALA A 30 -16.15 -12.33 2.12
CA ALA A 30 -16.44 -11.98 3.51
C ALA A 30 -16.27 -10.49 3.84
N ASN A 31 -16.67 -9.58 2.93
CA ASN A 31 -16.65 -8.12 3.15
C ASN A 31 -15.24 -7.59 3.45
N LYS A 32 -14.24 -8.11 2.74
CA LYS A 32 -12.84 -7.72 2.93
C LYS A 32 -12.33 -6.85 1.79
N VAL A 33 -11.30 -6.07 2.09
CA VAL A 33 -10.46 -5.36 1.11
C VAL A 33 -9.04 -5.88 1.21
N TRP A 34 -8.32 -5.84 0.09
CA TRP A 34 -6.91 -6.22 0.05
C TRP A 34 -6.05 -5.03 0.44
N VAL A 35 -5.14 -5.24 1.39
CA VAL A 35 -4.16 -4.26 1.84
C VAL A 35 -2.78 -4.75 1.44
N PHE A 36 -2.08 -3.91 0.68
CA PHE A 36 -0.74 -4.17 0.19
C PHE A 36 0.19 -3.03 0.58
N PHE A 37 1.32 -3.33 1.19
CA PHE A 37 2.35 -2.34 1.53
C PHE A 37 3.70 -2.85 1.02
N ASP A 38 4.25 -2.16 0.04
CA ASP A 38 5.56 -2.44 -0.52
C ASP A 38 6.49 -1.21 -0.53
N SER A 39 7.79 -1.49 -0.62
CA SER A 39 8.80 -0.47 -0.91
C SER A 39 9.82 -1.01 -1.90
N TYR A 40 10.26 -0.13 -2.78
CA TYR A 40 11.32 -0.39 -3.73
C TYR A 40 12.49 0.57 -3.51
N LYS A 41 13.69 0.01 -3.36
CA LYS A 41 14.94 0.78 -3.34
C LYS A 41 15.66 0.66 -4.69
N ALA A 42 15.48 1.68 -5.53
CA ALA A 42 16.18 1.83 -6.79
C ALA A 42 17.71 1.75 -6.62
N GLN A 43 18.35 0.97 -7.49
CA GLN A 43 19.82 0.84 -7.59
C GLN A 43 20.32 0.94 -9.05
N LEU A 44 19.40 1.06 -10.01
CA LEU A 44 19.69 1.24 -11.42
C LEU A 44 19.46 2.71 -11.80
N ALA A 45 20.24 3.21 -12.74
CA ALA A 45 20.05 4.56 -13.25
C ALA A 45 18.70 4.66 -13.98
N GLY A 46 17.87 5.64 -13.58
CA GLY A 46 16.54 5.88 -14.17
C GLY A 46 15.37 5.41 -13.30
N ASP A 47 15.61 4.57 -12.30
CA ASP A 47 14.58 4.13 -11.37
C ASP A 47 14.41 5.12 -10.21
N LEU A 48 13.16 5.39 -9.85
CA LEU A 48 12.82 6.17 -8.65
C LEU A 48 12.45 5.21 -7.50
N PRO A 49 13.11 5.32 -6.34
CA PRO A 49 12.77 4.51 -5.18
C PRO A 49 11.44 4.99 -4.57
N TYR A 50 10.62 4.07 -4.09
CA TYR A 50 9.31 4.42 -3.52
C TYR A 50 8.95 3.54 -2.32
N SER A 51 7.94 3.99 -1.58
CA SER A 51 7.16 3.22 -0.64
C SER A 51 5.69 3.53 -0.87
N ARG A 52 4.82 2.52 -0.90
CA ARG A 52 3.38 2.76 -1.10
C ARG A 52 2.52 1.81 -0.30
N ILE A 53 1.34 2.27 0.07
CA ILE A 53 0.26 1.45 0.61
C ILE A 53 -0.89 1.50 -0.38
N VAL A 54 -1.40 0.33 -0.78
CA VAL A 54 -2.59 0.17 -1.61
C VAL A 54 -3.66 -0.54 -0.79
N VAL A 55 -4.87 0.01 -0.79
CA VAL A 55 -6.07 -0.65 -0.27
C VAL A 55 -7.06 -0.78 -1.41
N SER A 56 -7.40 -2.00 -1.80
CA SER A 56 -8.17 -2.26 -3.01
C SER A 56 -9.36 -3.18 -2.80
N CYS A 57 -10.34 -3.01 -3.67
CA CYS A 57 -11.51 -3.87 -3.82
C CYS A 57 -11.24 -4.93 -4.90
N ASP A 58 -12.13 -5.92 -4.98
CA ASP A 58 -12.12 -6.99 -6.01
C ASP A 58 -12.09 -6.45 -7.46
N ASN A 59 -12.74 -5.32 -7.74
CA ASN A 59 -12.78 -4.73 -9.08
C ASN A 59 -11.56 -3.87 -9.44
N GLU A 60 -10.41 -4.09 -8.81
CA GLU A 60 -9.17 -3.34 -9.04
C GLU A 60 -9.27 -1.82 -8.80
N THR A 61 -10.28 -1.36 -8.06
CA THR A 61 -10.39 0.03 -7.62
C THR A 61 -10.05 0.16 -6.14
N GLY A 62 -9.58 1.32 -5.73
CA GLY A 62 -9.26 1.53 -4.33
C GLY A 62 -8.60 2.85 -4.03
N TRP A 63 -7.64 2.78 -3.13
CA TRP A 63 -6.97 3.91 -2.53
C TRP A 63 -5.48 3.61 -2.45
N THR A 64 -4.66 4.59 -2.79
CA THR A 64 -3.20 4.48 -2.70
C THR A 64 -2.63 5.66 -1.95
N LEU A 65 -1.56 5.42 -1.21
CA LEU A 65 -0.70 6.45 -0.64
C LEU A 65 0.72 6.13 -1.08
N HIS A 66 1.30 7.01 -1.89
CA HIS A 66 2.65 6.89 -2.39
C HIS A 66 3.55 7.92 -1.71
N LYS A 67 4.74 7.49 -1.33
CA LYS A 67 5.78 8.34 -0.75
C LYS A 67 7.16 7.96 -1.25
N ASP A 68 8.11 8.87 -1.11
CA ASP A 68 9.51 8.56 -1.39
C ASP A 68 10.01 7.47 -0.43
N TRP A 69 10.96 6.66 -0.89
CA TRP A 69 11.53 5.59 -0.05
C TRP A 69 12.11 6.11 1.28
N SER A 70 12.63 7.35 1.30
CA SER A 70 13.13 7.99 2.53
C SER A 70 12.04 8.26 3.58
N GLU A 71 10.76 8.28 3.17
CA GLU A 71 9.60 8.48 4.05
C GLU A 71 8.96 7.14 4.47
N LEU A 72 9.62 6.00 4.28
CA LEU A 72 9.10 4.67 4.65
C LEU A 72 8.54 4.63 6.09
N ALA A 73 9.28 5.21 7.05
CA ALA A 73 8.86 5.25 8.46
C ALA A 73 7.53 6.00 8.66
N GLN A 74 7.22 6.99 7.81
CA GLN A 74 5.92 7.65 7.85
C GLN A 74 4.79 6.70 7.41
N LEU A 75 5.04 5.88 6.38
CA LEU A 75 4.07 4.86 5.94
C LEU A 75 3.86 3.79 7.00
N GLU A 76 4.92 3.34 7.67
CA GLU A 76 4.84 2.41 8.80
C GLU A 76 3.93 2.97 9.92
N LEU A 77 4.04 4.27 10.24
CA LEU A 77 3.15 4.90 11.21
C LEU A 77 1.71 5.08 10.70
N ILE A 78 1.52 5.32 9.40
CA ILE A 78 0.19 5.46 8.81
C ILE A 78 -0.54 4.13 8.76
N ILE A 79 0.14 3.03 8.44
CA ILE A 79 -0.50 1.71 8.35
C ILE A 79 -0.97 1.20 9.71
N GLU A 80 -0.27 1.57 10.80
CA GLU A 80 -0.70 1.32 12.18
C GLU A 80 -1.96 2.12 12.57
N GLN A 81 -2.21 3.26 11.91
CA GLN A 81 -3.41 4.07 12.14
C GLN A 81 -4.65 3.57 11.38
N ILE A 82 -4.48 2.66 10.41
CA ILE A 82 -5.61 2.09 9.67
C ILE A 82 -6.34 1.10 10.59
N LYS A 83 -7.48 1.54 11.13
CA LYS A 83 -8.35 0.70 11.95
C LYS A 83 -9.18 -0.24 11.08
N THR A 84 -9.56 -1.36 11.70
CA THR A 84 -10.48 -2.36 11.15
C THR A 84 -11.82 -2.26 11.90
N PRO A 85 -12.98 -2.27 11.20
CA PRO A 85 -13.13 -2.38 9.74
C PRO A 85 -12.61 -1.13 9.01
N ILE A 86 -11.94 -1.35 7.87
CA ILE A 86 -11.36 -0.26 7.07
C ILE A 86 -12.50 0.50 6.39
N SER A 87 -12.51 1.83 6.52
CA SER A 87 -13.46 2.71 5.83
C SER A 87 -12.75 3.61 4.84
N GLN A 88 -13.41 3.92 3.72
CA GLN A 88 -12.88 4.87 2.73
C GLN A 88 -12.64 6.27 3.33
N ALA A 89 -13.53 6.71 4.24
CA ALA A 89 -13.39 8.00 4.90
C ALA A 89 -12.13 8.10 5.78
N GLN A 90 -11.71 7.00 6.41
CA GLN A 90 -10.44 6.95 7.14
C GLN A 90 -9.25 7.12 6.20
N LEU A 91 -9.25 6.42 5.05
CA LEU A 91 -8.17 6.50 4.07
C LEU A 91 -8.00 7.92 3.52
N VAL A 92 -9.11 8.60 3.21
CA VAL A 92 -9.09 10.02 2.79
C VAL A 92 -8.44 10.91 3.86
N LYS A 93 -8.77 10.72 5.14
CA LYS A 93 -8.18 11.50 6.25
C LYS A 93 -6.68 11.24 6.43
N LEU A 94 -6.22 10.03 6.11
CA LEU A 94 -4.82 9.64 6.14
C LEU A 94 -4.05 10.09 4.87
N GLY A 95 -4.71 10.77 3.94
CA GLY A 95 -4.09 11.32 2.73
C GLY A 95 -4.02 10.35 1.55
N PHE A 96 -4.73 9.21 1.61
CA PHE A 96 -4.83 8.33 0.46
C PHE A 96 -5.63 9.01 -0.66
N VAL A 97 -5.21 8.76 -1.89
CA VAL A 97 -5.91 9.20 -3.11
C VAL A 97 -6.55 8.02 -3.80
N LYS A 98 -7.61 8.28 -4.58
CA LYS A 98 -8.25 7.21 -5.37
C LYS A 98 -7.25 6.62 -6.35
N TRP A 99 -7.32 5.30 -6.47
CA TRP A 99 -6.52 4.50 -7.36
C TRP A 99 -7.43 3.60 -8.20
N PHE A 100 -7.10 3.50 -9.48
CA PHE A 100 -7.68 2.54 -10.41
C PHE A 100 -6.52 1.67 -10.88
N GLY A 101 -6.77 0.36 -10.97
CA GLY A 101 -5.79 -0.66 -11.33
C GLY A 101 -5.09 -0.43 -12.67
N TRP A 102 -4.29 -1.41 -13.06
CA TRP A 102 -3.30 -1.33 -14.14
C TRP A 102 -3.87 -1.35 -15.57
N TYR A 103 -5.11 -0.90 -15.75
CA TYR A 103 -5.68 -0.63 -17.07
C TYR A 103 -5.76 0.89 -17.28
N GLU A 104 -4.72 1.43 -17.91
CA GLU A 104 -4.85 2.61 -18.79
C GLU A 104 -5.20 2.16 -20.20
#